data_AF-A0A3M1CGC9-F1
#
_entry.id   AF-A0A3M1CGC9-F1
#
_cell.length_a   1.000
_cell.length_b   1.000
_cell.length_c   1.000
_cell.angle_alpha   90.00
_cell.angle_beta   90.00
_cell.angle_gamma   90.00
#
_symmetry.space_group_name_H-M   'P 1'
#
loop_
_entity.id
_entity.type
_entity.pdbx_description
1 polymer ?
#
loop_
_entity_poly.entity_id
_entity_poly.type
_entity_poly.pdbx_seq_one_letter_code
_entity_poly.pdbx_strand_id
1 'polypeptide(L)'
;MNLEGTIRANGEDGYGQYWNGGGSGGGIRLDVGTLTGSGAIQAWGGLGEVNGSNKGSGGGGRIVVIYGDKTGWTGSINASGGPSTNGQNIGGAGSIYLRQTAASYGELILSNSLDTTGVKPTVLLTNEPTLQNLDLTDGAQLRLTSDLNGDGTTNASDVLKLIDPLVVSSGAGLILEDGAALNVSSITMTSGGDAWFYAGSSPVFDEIHLTGSGSTLYSEIDLTFAQGSFFTLDKSASATNYGTFTIPSFDGTNFISGTFSNQATLVVQSGSIEVVSGVTLVEDGQFGATDTVDQMTVGGIVTHTHRRMAGLSFSVNNTLTIQSTGVLDADARGWGGGNGNGSPFGLSGETYNSSFTGSAAGSGSASGGSYGGEGGGSAASAPYGRIEDAIYL
;
A
#
# COMPACT_ATOMS: atom_id res chain seq x y z
N MET A 1 19.68 -32.85 -14.61
CA MET A 1 18.67 -32.55 -15.63
C MET A 1 19.19 -31.43 -16.51
N ASN A 2 19.30 -31.69 -17.82
CA ASN A 2 19.52 -30.64 -18.82
C ASN A 2 18.19 -30.34 -19.51
N LEU A 3 17.68 -29.12 -19.38
CA LEU A 3 16.38 -28.71 -19.92
C LEU A 3 16.56 -27.61 -20.97
N GLU A 4 16.48 -28.00 -22.25
CA GLU A 4 16.37 -27.06 -23.38
C GLU A 4 14.93 -26.90 -23.88
N GLY A 5 14.05 -27.80 -23.46
CA GLY A 5 12.64 -27.81 -23.82
C GLY A 5 11.76 -27.09 -22.80
N THR A 6 10.49 -27.48 -22.74
CA THR A 6 9.51 -26.87 -21.84
C THR A 6 8.79 -27.89 -20.97
N ILE A 7 8.72 -27.63 -19.68
CA ILE A 7 7.81 -28.31 -18.74
C ILE A 7 6.65 -27.37 -18.49
N ARG A 8 5.41 -27.83 -18.69
CA ARG A 8 4.23 -26.97 -18.58
C ARG A 8 3.09 -27.60 -17.81
N ALA A 9 2.46 -26.79 -16.98
CA ALA A 9 1.20 -27.04 -16.29
C ALA A 9 0.30 -25.80 -16.41
N ASN A 10 0.24 -25.19 -17.59
CA ASN A 10 -0.56 -23.99 -17.80
C ASN A 10 -2.06 -24.32 -17.79
N GLY A 11 -2.87 -23.43 -17.24
CA GLY A 11 -4.32 -23.48 -17.31
C GLY A 11 -4.83 -23.23 -18.72
N GLU A 12 -6.02 -23.76 -19.02
CA GLU A 12 -6.69 -23.56 -20.30
C GLU A 12 -7.34 -22.17 -20.37
N ASP A 13 -7.36 -21.56 -21.55
CA ASP A 13 -8.11 -20.32 -21.75
C ASP A 13 -9.62 -20.59 -21.71
N GLY A 14 -10.38 -19.61 -21.22
CA GLY A 14 -11.84 -19.67 -21.29
C GLY A 14 -12.34 -19.50 -22.72
N TYR A 15 -13.04 -20.50 -23.28
CA TYR A 15 -13.65 -20.44 -24.60
C TYR A 15 -15.19 -20.49 -24.53
N GLY A 16 -15.87 -19.56 -25.21
CA GLY A 16 -17.34 -19.53 -25.31
C GLY A 16 -17.88 -18.11 -25.45
N GLN A 17 -19.20 -17.90 -25.25
CA GLN A 17 -19.82 -16.56 -25.35
C GLN A 17 -20.15 -15.91 -24.00
N TYR A 18 -20.29 -16.66 -22.91
CA TYR A 18 -20.75 -16.12 -21.62
C TYR A 18 -20.08 -16.80 -20.42
N TRP A 19 -19.54 -15.99 -19.50
CA TRP A 19 -19.07 -16.38 -18.15
C TRP A 19 -17.95 -17.43 -18.06
N ASN A 20 -17.17 -17.64 -19.12
CA ASN A 20 -16.06 -18.60 -19.10
C ASN A 20 -14.80 -17.95 -18.53
N GLY A 21 -14.40 -18.38 -17.34
CA GLY A 21 -13.12 -18.00 -16.75
C GLY A 21 -11.97 -18.83 -17.30
N GLY A 22 -10.74 -18.30 -17.18
CA GLY A 22 -9.54 -19.06 -17.47
C GLY A 22 -9.26 -20.11 -16.39
N GLY A 23 -8.77 -21.28 -16.79
CA GLY A 23 -8.31 -22.33 -15.89
C GLY A 23 -7.06 -21.92 -15.12
N SER A 24 -6.88 -22.41 -13.89
CA SER A 24 -5.68 -22.12 -13.10
C SER A 24 -4.46 -22.89 -13.63
N GLY A 25 -3.27 -22.35 -13.40
CA GLY A 25 -2.03 -23.10 -13.49
C GLY A 25 -2.00 -24.28 -12.51
N GLY A 26 -1.34 -25.36 -12.90
CA GLY A 26 -1.17 -26.58 -12.12
C GLY A 26 0.07 -26.59 -11.23
N GLY A 27 0.39 -27.76 -10.69
CA GLY A 27 1.58 -27.97 -9.86
C GLY A 27 2.73 -28.60 -10.65
N ILE A 28 3.93 -28.07 -10.49
CA ILE A 28 5.18 -28.70 -10.95
C ILE A 28 6.09 -28.86 -9.74
N ARG A 29 6.59 -30.08 -9.50
CA ARG A 29 7.64 -30.33 -8.52
C ARG A 29 8.78 -31.10 -9.17
N LEU A 30 9.98 -30.56 -9.05
CA LEU A 30 11.21 -31.15 -9.55
C LEU A 30 12.20 -31.31 -8.39
N ASP A 31 12.73 -32.52 -8.22
CA ASP A 31 13.81 -32.84 -7.30
C ASP A 31 14.99 -33.35 -8.16
N VAL A 32 16.02 -32.52 -8.36
CA VAL A 32 17.11 -32.79 -9.32
C VAL A 32 18.51 -32.56 -8.71
N GLY A 33 19.51 -33.31 -9.20
CA GLY A 33 20.91 -33.10 -8.81
C GLY A 33 21.46 -31.77 -9.36
N THR A 34 21.71 -31.70 -10.66
CA THR A 34 22.11 -30.45 -11.33
C THR A 34 21.00 -30.02 -12.28
N LEU A 35 20.63 -28.74 -12.28
CA LEU A 35 19.73 -28.13 -13.28
C LEU A 35 20.56 -27.25 -14.22
N THR A 36 20.54 -27.57 -15.51
CA THR A 36 21.22 -26.80 -16.56
C THR A 36 20.31 -26.60 -17.77
N GLY A 37 20.71 -25.70 -18.67
CA GLY A 37 20.03 -25.46 -19.94
C GLY A 37 19.28 -24.13 -19.98
N SER A 38 18.65 -23.86 -21.12
CA SER A 38 18.00 -22.58 -21.46
C SER A 38 16.48 -22.67 -21.69
N GLY A 39 15.89 -23.82 -21.35
CA GLY A 39 14.47 -24.09 -21.54
C GLY A 39 13.53 -23.32 -20.58
N ALA A 40 12.30 -23.78 -20.47
CA ALA A 40 11.26 -23.11 -19.67
C ALA A 40 10.50 -24.07 -18.74
N ILE A 41 10.15 -23.59 -17.55
CA ILE A 41 9.23 -24.26 -16.61
C ILE A 41 8.07 -23.31 -16.36
N GLN A 42 6.85 -23.70 -16.74
CA GLN A 42 5.70 -22.80 -16.73
C GLN A 42 4.45 -23.41 -16.09
N ALA A 43 3.74 -22.61 -15.30
CA ALA A 43 2.44 -22.95 -14.71
C ALA A 43 1.54 -21.72 -14.71
N TRP A 44 1.27 -21.17 -15.90
CA TRP A 44 0.46 -19.97 -16.06
C TRP A 44 -1.02 -20.22 -15.79
N GLY A 45 -1.72 -19.20 -15.30
CA GLY A 45 -3.17 -19.15 -15.42
C GLY A 45 -3.60 -18.93 -16.87
N GLY A 46 -4.75 -19.46 -17.25
CA GLY A 46 -5.38 -19.25 -18.56
C GLY A 46 -6.04 -17.87 -18.65
N LEU A 47 -6.13 -17.35 -19.87
CA LEU A 47 -6.81 -16.09 -20.19
C LEU A 47 -8.32 -16.21 -19.92
N GLY A 48 -8.89 -15.18 -19.29
CA GLY A 48 -10.35 -14.98 -19.25
C GLY A 48 -10.88 -14.57 -20.63
N GLU A 49 -12.03 -15.10 -21.05
CA GLU A 49 -12.54 -14.99 -22.43
C GLU A 49 -12.57 -13.54 -22.99
N VAL A 50 -12.27 -13.40 -24.29
CA VAL A 50 -12.02 -12.13 -24.99
C VAL A 50 -13.28 -11.25 -25.20
N ASN A 51 -14.49 -11.81 -25.27
CA ASN A 51 -15.67 -11.13 -25.84
C ASN A 51 -16.79 -10.75 -24.84
N GLY A 52 -16.49 -10.44 -23.58
CA GLY A 52 -17.51 -9.87 -22.69
C GLY A 52 -17.00 -9.32 -21.37
N SER A 53 -17.81 -8.49 -20.70
CA SER A 53 -17.50 -7.83 -19.43
C SER A 53 -17.51 -8.80 -18.23
N ASN A 54 -16.67 -8.57 -17.22
CA ASN A 54 -16.64 -9.23 -15.90
C ASN A 54 -16.19 -10.70 -15.86
N LYS A 55 -15.13 -11.07 -16.59
CA LYS A 55 -14.60 -12.46 -16.61
C LYS A 55 -13.29 -12.54 -15.84
N GLY A 56 -13.15 -13.58 -15.02
CA GLY A 56 -11.92 -13.86 -14.27
C GLY A 56 -10.95 -14.67 -15.09
N SER A 57 -9.68 -14.26 -15.08
CA SER A 57 -8.59 -15.11 -15.59
C SER A 57 -8.13 -16.10 -14.53
N GLY A 58 -7.48 -17.18 -14.97
CA GLY A 58 -7.02 -18.22 -14.06
C GLY A 58 -5.88 -17.73 -13.17
N GLY A 59 -5.83 -18.18 -11.92
CA GLY A 59 -4.66 -17.96 -11.07
C GLY A 59 -3.45 -18.75 -11.56
N GLY A 60 -2.25 -18.27 -11.25
CA GLY A 60 -1.01 -18.99 -11.52
C GLY A 60 -0.84 -20.25 -10.66
N GLY A 61 0.03 -21.15 -11.10
CA GLY A 61 0.27 -22.44 -10.49
C GLY A 61 1.36 -22.45 -9.41
N ARG A 62 1.76 -23.64 -8.96
CA ARG A 62 2.84 -23.79 -7.96
C ARG A 62 4.00 -24.55 -8.56
N ILE A 63 5.17 -23.93 -8.61
CA ILE A 63 6.40 -24.55 -9.11
C ILE A 63 7.37 -24.71 -7.94
N VAL A 64 7.81 -25.93 -7.69
CA VAL A 64 8.82 -26.26 -6.67
C VAL A 64 10.02 -26.88 -7.37
N VAL A 65 11.20 -26.31 -7.18
CA VAL A 65 12.46 -26.86 -7.70
C VAL A 65 13.45 -27.02 -6.55
N ILE A 66 13.71 -28.27 -6.18
CA ILE A 66 14.79 -28.65 -5.28
C ILE A 66 15.96 -29.11 -6.14
N TYR A 67 17.11 -28.43 -6.01
CA TYR A 67 18.28 -28.67 -6.87
C TYR A 67 19.57 -28.79 -6.06
N GLY A 68 20.51 -29.63 -6.46
CA GLY A 68 21.87 -29.63 -5.89
C GLY A 68 22.74 -28.49 -6.40
N ASP A 69 22.70 -28.22 -7.70
CA ASP A 69 23.41 -27.12 -8.37
C ASP A 69 22.56 -26.57 -9.54
N LYS A 70 22.49 -25.24 -9.68
CA LYS A 70 21.79 -24.54 -10.78
C LYS A 70 22.69 -23.57 -11.55
N THR A 71 24.01 -23.61 -11.36
CA THR A 71 24.95 -22.65 -11.97
C THR A 71 24.88 -22.62 -13.50
N GLY A 72 24.58 -23.75 -14.14
CA GLY A 72 24.40 -23.85 -15.60
C GLY A 72 22.97 -23.60 -16.10
N TRP A 73 22.05 -23.13 -15.27
CA TRP A 73 20.67 -22.80 -15.66
C TRP A 73 20.56 -21.34 -16.08
N THR A 74 20.08 -21.11 -17.30
CA THR A 74 19.79 -19.76 -17.85
C THR A 74 18.38 -19.65 -18.41
N GLY A 75 17.54 -20.67 -18.18
CA GLY A 75 16.15 -20.71 -18.62
C GLY A 75 15.21 -19.91 -17.74
N SER A 76 13.91 -19.96 -18.05
CA SER A 76 12.87 -19.23 -17.33
C SER A 76 12.00 -20.14 -16.47
N ILE A 77 11.55 -19.61 -15.34
CA ILE A 77 10.55 -20.24 -14.46
C ILE A 77 9.43 -19.22 -14.25
N ASN A 78 8.20 -19.55 -14.61
CA ASN A 78 7.11 -18.60 -14.56
C ASN A 78 5.79 -19.25 -14.11
N ALA A 79 5.15 -18.63 -13.13
CA ALA A 79 3.88 -19.08 -12.58
C ALA A 79 2.85 -17.93 -12.55
N SER A 80 2.88 -16.98 -13.49
CA SER A 80 1.96 -15.84 -13.49
C SER A 80 0.49 -16.24 -13.55
N GLY A 81 -0.37 -15.35 -13.08
CA GLY A 81 -1.80 -15.44 -13.38
C GLY A 81 -2.06 -15.26 -14.88
N GLY A 82 -3.27 -15.64 -15.28
CA GLY A 82 -3.75 -15.39 -16.63
C GLY A 82 -3.98 -13.90 -16.85
N PRO A 83 -3.76 -13.39 -18.07
CA PRO A 83 -4.07 -12.01 -18.40
C PRO A 83 -5.60 -11.79 -18.46
N SER A 84 -6.01 -10.51 -18.42
CA SER A 84 -7.38 -10.09 -18.70
C SER A 84 -7.41 -9.10 -19.87
N THR A 85 -8.39 -9.21 -20.76
CA THR A 85 -8.51 -8.32 -21.94
C THR A 85 -9.06 -6.93 -21.61
N ASN A 86 -9.63 -6.73 -20.42
CA ASN A 86 -10.22 -5.47 -19.99
C ASN A 86 -9.56 -4.87 -18.73
N GLY A 87 -8.41 -5.39 -18.30
CA GLY A 87 -7.70 -4.93 -17.09
C GLY A 87 -8.49 -5.16 -15.80
N GLN A 88 -9.45 -6.10 -15.79
CA GLN A 88 -10.24 -6.43 -14.61
C GLN A 88 -10.16 -7.93 -14.34
N ASN A 89 -10.05 -8.32 -13.07
CA ASN A 89 -10.01 -9.71 -12.60
C ASN A 89 -8.83 -10.52 -13.19
N ILE A 90 -7.64 -9.94 -13.09
CA ILE A 90 -6.39 -10.62 -13.44
C ILE A 90 -6.10 -11.68 -12.38
N GLY A 91 -5.70 -12.86 -12.83
CA GLY A 91 -5.36 -13.97 -11.96
C GLY A 91 -4.19 -13.58 -11.06
N GLY A 92 -4.26 -14.00 -9.80
CA GLY A 92 -3.12 -13.85 -8.92
C GLY A 92 -1.93 -14.63 -9.41
N ALA A 93 -0.74 -14.15 -9.09
CA ALA A 93 0.48 -14.89 -9.34
C ALA A 93 0.41 -16.26 -8.65
N GLY A 94 1.01 -17.25 -9.29
CA GLY A 94 1.40 -18.48 -8.66
C GLY A 94 2.66 -18.31 -7.84
N SER A 95 3.13 -19.39 -7.24
CA SER A 95 4.32 -19.40 -6.38
C SER A 95 5.45 -20.20 -7.03
N ILE A 96 6.66 -19.65 -7.02
CA ILE A 96 7.87 -20.38 -7.41
C ILE A 96 8.74 -20.55 -6.17
N TYR A 97 8.95 -21.79 -5.73
CA TYR A 97 9.83 -22.11 -4.62
C TYR A 97 11.11 -22.78 -5.12
N LEU A 98 12.26 -22.17 -4.85
CA LEU A 98 13.57 -22.65 -5.24
C LEU A 98 14.40 -22.96 -3.99
N ARG A 99 14.93 -24.18 -3.87
CA ARG A 99 15.82 -24.50 -2.75
C ARG A 99 16.98 -25.37 -3.19
N GLN A 100 18.19 -24.96 -2.82
CA GLN A 100 19.35 -25.83 -2.97
C GLN A 100 19.28 -26.98 -1.95
N THR A 101 19.57 -28.22 -2.34
CA THR A 101 19.47 -29.40 -1.46
C THR A 101 20.30 -29.26 -0.18
N ALA A 102 21.43 -28.55 -0.25
CA ALA A 102 22.31 -28.28 0.88
C ALA A 102 21.88 -27.07 1.73
N ALA A 103 20.95 -26.25 1.25
CA ALA A 103 20.46 -25.07 1.96
C ALA A 103 19.34 -25.45 2.94
N SER A 104 19.35 -24.80 4.11
CA SER A 104 18.31 -24.99 5.13
C SER A 104 16.97 -24.42 4.68
N TYR A 105 16.99 -23.24 4.04
CA TYR A 105 15.81 -22.49 3.62
C TYR A 105 15.85 -22.25 2.11
N GLY A 106 14.67 -22.02 1.54
CA GLY A 106 14.49 -21.78 0.12
C GLY A 106 13.94 -20.38 -0.15
N GLU A 107 13.97 -20.02 -1.41
CA GLU A 107 13.48 -18.78 -1.98
C GLU A 107 12.05 -18.94 -2.45
N LEU A 108 11.21 -17.94 -2.18
CA LEU A 108 9.85 -17.85 -2.71
C LEU A 108 9.75 -16.63 -3.62
N ILE A 109 9.34 -16.82 -4.87
CA ILE A 109 9.20 -15.75 -5.87
C ILE A 109 7.74 -15.71 -6.32
N LEU A 110 7.15 -14.53 -6.25
CA LEU A 110 5.87 -14.20 -6.86
C LEU A 110 6.08 -13.06 -7.88
N SER A 111 5.85 -13.38 -9.15
CA SER A 111 5.93 -12.45 -10.29
C SER A 111 4.68 -12.63 -11.14
N ASN A 112 4.08 -11.53 -11.58
CA ASN A 112 2.90 -11.54 -12.43
C ASN A 112 3.17 -10.88 -13.79
N SER A 113 2.24 -10.05 -14.29
CA SER A 113 2.24 -9.52 -15.66
C SER A 113 2.38 -8.00 -15.74
N LEU A 114 2.81 -7.31 -14.67
CA LEU A 114 2.89 -5.85 -14.50
C LEU A 114 1.56 -5.08 -14.55
N ASP A 115 0.49 -5.68 -15.05
CA ASP A 115 -0.85 -5.10 -14.96
C ASP A 115 -1.36 -5.26 -13.53
N THR A 116 -1.39 -4.15 -12.79
CA THR A 116 -1.79 -4.10 -11.38
C THR A 116 -3.29 -3.89 -11.20
N THR A 117 -4.03 -3.60 -12.28
CA THR A 117 -5.44 -3.24 -12.18
C THR A 117 -6.31 -4.49 -11.99
N GLY A 118 -6.96 -4.58 -10.83
CA GLY A 118 -7.88 -5.68 -10.53
C GLY A 118 -7.22 -7.06 -10.41
N VAL A 119 -5.92 -7.13 -10.11
CA VAL A 119 -5.19 -8.37 -9.78
C VAL A 119 -5.74 -8.98 -8.50
N LYS A 120 -5.95 -10.29 -8.48
CA LYS A 120 -6.28 -11.03 -7.25
C LYS A 120 -5.01 -11.40 -6.49
N PRO A 121 -5.00 -11.33 -5.15
CA PRO A 121 -3.82 -11.71 -4.40
C PRO A 121 -3.62 -13.23 -4.36
N THR A 122 -2.36 -13.65 -4.42
CA THR A 122 -1.92 -14.97 -3.98
C THR A 122 -2.06 -15.03 -2.46
N VAL A 123 -2.73 -16.05 -1.92
CA VAL A 123 -2.87 -16.21 -0.47
C VAL A 123 -1.79 -17.15 0.03
N LEU A 124 -1.05 -16.74 1.06
CA LEU A 124 -0.04 -17.55 1.72
C LEU A 124 -0.30 -17.55 3.22
N LEU A 125 -0.12 -18.71 3.85
CA LEU A 125 -0.29 -18.83 5.29
C LEU A 125 0.92 -18.31 6.05
N THR A 126 0.70 -17.81 7.26
CA THR A 126 1.80 -17.41 8.12
C THR A 126 2.50 -18.59 8.80
N ASN A 127 1.94 -19.80 8.76
CA ASN A 127 2.59 -21.02 9.26
C ASN A 127 3.51 -21.73 8.24
N GLU A 128 3.85 -21.05 7.15
CA GLU A 128 4.79 -21.57 6.17
C GLU A 128 6.20 -21.75 6.77
N PRO A 129 7.03 -22.64 6.20
CA PRO A 129 8.43 -22.77 6.61
C PRO A 129 9.16 -21.44 6.52
N THR A 130 10.18 -21.27 7.37
CA THR A 130 11.13 -20.16 7.22
C THR A 130 11.71 -20.13 5.80
N LEU A 131 11.68 -18.95 5.19
CA LEU A 131 12.19 -18.71 3.86
C LEU A 131 13.53 -17.98 3.94
N GLN A 132 14.41 -18.26 2.99
CA GLN A 132 15.65 -17.50 2.82
C GLN A 132 15.29 -16.07 2.41
N ASN A 133 14.53 -15.92 1.32
CA ASN A 133 14.01 -14.67 0.79
C ASN A 133 12.59 -14.86 0.24
N LEU A 134 11.91 -13.73 0.10
CA LEU A 134 10.61 -13.61 -0.56
C LEU A 134 10.68 -12.43 -1.53
N ASP A 135 10.54 -12.69 -2.82
CA ASP A 135 10.60 -11.66 -3.86
C ASP A 135 9.20 -11.41 -4.43
N LEU A 136 8.71 -10.17 -4.29
CA LEU A 136 7.45 -9.72 -4.86
C LEU A 136 7.74 -8.72 -5.99
N THR A 137 7.38 -9.09 -7.23
CA THR A 137 7.65 -8.27 -8.41
C THR A 137 6.53 -8.33 -9.44
N ASP A 138 6.63 -7.47 -10.45
CA ASP A 138 5.84 -7.47 -11.68
C ASP A 138 4.33 -7.50 -11.44
N GLY A 139 3.84 -6.66 -10.52
CA GLY A 139 2.43 -6.55 -10.18
C GLY A 139 1.84 -7.71 -9.37
N ALA A 140 2.67 -8.63 -8.86
CA ALA A 140 2.21 -9.69 -7.98
C ALA A 140 1.65 -9.13 -6.67
N GLN A 141 0.49 -9.61 -6.24
CA GLN A 141 -0.13 -9.21 -4.97
C GLN A 141 -0.08 -10.42 -4.03
N LEU A 142 0.59 -10.30 -2.89
CA LEU A 142 0.65 -11.33 -1.86
C LEU A 142 -0.22 -10.93 -0.67
N ARG A 143 -1.10 -11.83 -0.25
CA ARG A 143 -1.87 -11.71 0.98
C ARG A 143 -1.43 -12.77 1.99
N LEU A 144 -0.87 -12.32 3.11
CA LEU A 144 -0.57 -13.17 4.26
C LEU A 144 -1.79 -13.23 5.18
N THR A 145 -2.12 -14.44 5.64
CA THR A 145 -3.19 -14.69 6.60
C THR A 145 -2.83 -15.86 7.52
N SER A 146 -3.25 -15.81 8.78
CA SER A 146 -3.22 -17.00 9.66
C SER A 146 -4.48 -17.86 9.50
N ASP A 147 -5.52 -17.33 8.87
CA ASP A 147 -6.82 -17.97 8.66
C ASP A 147 -6.96 -18.42 7.19
N LEU A 148 -6.78 -19.72 6.96
CA LEU A 148 -6.93 -20.32 5.62
C LEU A 148 -8.39 -20.34 5.15
N ASN A 149 -9.34 -20.46 6.08
CA ASN A 149 -10.74 -20.76 5.77
C ASN A 149 -11.63 -19.52 5.74
N GLY A 150 -11.13 -18.38 6.23
CA GLY A 150 -11.94 -17.18 6.45
C GLY A 150 -12.99 -17.39 7.54
N ASP A 151 -12.75 -18.32 8.48
CA ASP A 151 -13.65 -18.63 9.58
C ASP A 151 -13.37 -17.82 10.86
N GLY A 152 -12.37 -16.95 10.81
CA GLY A 152 -11.92 -16.09 11.91
C GLY A 152 -10.98 -16.79 12.89
N THR A 153 -10.54 -18.03 12.63
CA THR A 153 -9.59 -18.72 13.49
C THR A 153 -8.15 -18.28 13.18
N THR A 154 -7.61 -17.44 14.05
CA THR A 154 -6.22 -16.97 13.97
C THR A 154 -5.36 -17.66 15.03
N ASN A 155 -4.16 -18.11 14.63
CA ASN A 155 -3.15 -18.61 15.55
C ASN A 155 -2.01 -17.61 15.62
N ALA A 156 -1.91 -16.88 16.74
CA ALA A 156 -0.84 -15.91 16.95
C ALA A 156 0.59 -16.50 16.94
N SER A 157 0.73 -17.84 16.98
CA SER A 157 2.00 -18.54 16.83
C SER A 157 2.48 -18.67 15.39
N ASP A 158 1.58 -18.47 14.42
CA ASP A 158 1.84 -18.70 13.01
C ASP A 158 2.51 -17.45 12.45
N VAL A 159 3.83 -17.52 12.31
CA VAL A 159 4.68 -16.39 11.90
C VAL A 159 5.50 -16.79 10.68
N LEU A 160 5.32 -16.05 9.58
CA LEU A 160 6.20 -16.20 8.42
C LEU A 160 7.54 -15.53 8.76
N LYS A 161 8.64 -16.27 8.63
CA LYS A 161 9.98 -15.76 8.91
C LYS A 161 10.80 -15.70 7.63
N LEU A 162 11.40 -14.54 7.37
CA LEU A 162 12.34 -14.31 6.29
C LEU A 162 13.74 -14.09 6.89
N ILE A 163 14.75 -14.76 6.35
CA ILE A 163 16.14 -14.58 6.78
C ILE A 163 16.72 -13.31 6.16
N ASP A 164 16.47 -13.10 4.87
CA ASP A 164 16.91 -11.92 4.13
C ASP A 164 15.80 -10.85 4.09
N PRO A 165 16.17 -9.58 3.86
CA PRO A 165 15.22 -8.50 3.61
C PRO A 165 14.16 -8.82 2.55
N LEU A 166 12.96 -8.29 2.76
CA LEU A 166 11.87 -8.37 1.80
C LEU A 166 11.93 -7.18 0.83
N VAL A 167 11.87 -7.46 -0.47
CA VAL A 167 11.73 -6.44 -1.52
C VAL A 167 10.38 -6.58 -2.21
N VAL A 168 9.63 -5.48 -2.21
CA VAL A 168 8.37 -5.33 -2.95
C VAL A 168 8.63 -4.33 -4.07
N SER A 169 8.52 -4.80 -5.31
CA SER A 169 8.98 -4.04 -6.47
C SER A 169 8.05 -4.11 -7.66
N SER A 170 8.23 -3.20 -8.62
CA SER A 170 7.59 -3.26 -9.94
C SER A 170 6.06 -3.38 -9.87
N GLY A 171 5.42 -2.57 -9.03
CA GLY A 171 3.96 -2.58 -8.83
C GLY A 171 3.42 -3.75 -7.98
N ALA A 172 4.28 -4.59 -7.42
CA ALA A 172 3.86 -5.67 -6.54
C ALA A 172 3.33 -5.14 -5.19
N GLY A 173 2.54 -5.94 -4.49
CA GLY A 173 1.92 -5.57 -3.22
C GLY A 173 2.06 -6.64 -2.15
N LEU A 174 2.33 -6.21 -0.92
CA LEU A 174 2.24 -7.02 0.29
C LEU A 174 0.98 -6.63 1.07
N ILE A 175 0.18 -7.60 1.46
CA ILE A 175 -1.03 -7.39 2.27
C ILE A 175 -0.91 -8.29 3.51
N LEU A 176 -0.89 -7.68 4.69
CA LEU A 176 -0.96 -8.37 5.97
C LEU A 176 -2.37 -8.20 6.54
N GLU A 177 -3.14 -9.28 6.55
CA GLU A 177 -4.50 -9.30 7.10
C GLU A 177 -4.48 -9.41 8.64
N ASP A 178 -5.65 -9.34 9.26
CA ASP A 178 -5.83 -9.61 10.70
C ASP A 178 -5.23 -10.98 11.08
N GLY A 179 -4.48 -11.01 12.19
CA GLY A 179 -3.75 -12.17 12.67
C GLY A 179 -2.48 -12.52 11.89
N ALA A 180 -2.21 -11.88 10.75
CA ALA A 180 -1.01 -12.16 9.98
C ALA A 180 0.24 -11.62 10.69
N ALA A 181 1.19 -12.51 11.00
CA ALA A 181 2.50 -12.17 11.55
C ALA A 181 3.63 -12.44 10.54
N LEU A 182 4.49 -11.45 10.36
CA LEU A 182 5.68 -11.49 9.50
C LEU A 182 6.90 -11.08 10.33
N ASN A 183 7.99 -11.84 10.28
CA ASN A 183 9.26 -11.47 10.89
C ASN A 183 10.33 -11.38 9.80
N VAL A 184 10.89 -10.18 9.64
CA VAL A 184 11.89 -9.85 8.63
C VAL A 184 12.74 -8.70 9.14
N SER A 185 14.02 -8.61 8.79
CA SER A 185 14.86 -7.49 9.23
C SER A 185 14.41 -6.17 8.61
N SER A 186 14.17 -6.13 7.30
CA SER A 186 13.70 -4.93 6.62
C SER A 186 12.71 -5.21 5.48
N ILE A 187 11.84 -4.24 5.24
CA ILE A 187 10.90 -4.23 4.12
C ILE A 187 11.23 -3.03 3.23
N THR A 188 11.57 -3.30 1.97
CA THR A 188 11.86 -2.27 0.98
C THR A 188 10.79 -2.25 -0.10
N MET A 189 10.10 -1.13 -0.24
CA MET A 189 9.24 -0.84 -1.38
C MET A 189 9.98 0.02 -2.39
N THR A 190 10.04 -0.46 -3.63
CA THR A 190 10.70 0.23 -4.74
C THR A 190 9.91 0.08 -6.04
N SER A 191 10.18 0.91 -7.04
CA SER A 191 9.55 0.85 -8.38
C SER A 191 8.01 0.64 -8.34
N GLY A 192 7.30 1.39 -7.50
CA GLY A 192 5.84 1.27 -7.35
C GLY A 192 5.37 0.11 -6.47
N GLY A 193 6.25 -0.52 -5.70
CA GLY A 193 5.85 -1.55 -4.75
C GLY A 193 5.02 -0.99 -3.58
N ASP A 194 4.06 -1.77 -3.12
CA ASP A 194 3.04 -1.35 -2.15
C ASP A 194 2.98 -2.29 -0.94
N ALA A 195 2.62 -1.75 0.23
CA ALA A 195 2.34 -2.55 1.42
C ALA A 195 1.10 -2.04 2.19
N TRP A 196 0.23 -2.99 2.57
CA TRP A 196 -0.93 -2.77 3.45
C TRP A 196 -0.81 -3.60 4.72
N PHE A 197 -0.78 -2.93 5.86
CA PHE A 197 -0.86 -3.56 7.18
C PHE A 197 -2.23 -3.27 7.78
N TYR A 198 -3.14 -4.24 7.69
CA TYR A 198 -4.48 -4.12 8.27
C TYR A 198 -4.44 -4.23 9.79
N ALA A 199 -5.47 -3.67 10.44
CA ALA A 199 -5.64 -3.79 11.88
C ALA A 199 -5.58 -5.28 12.31
N GLY A 200 -4.84 -5.56 13.39
CA GLY A 200 -4.64 -6.91 13.91
C GLY A 200 -3.47 -7.70 13.29
N SER A 201 -2.86 -7.20 12.21
CA SER A 201 -1.57 -7.72 11.74
C SER A 201 -0.44 -7.41 12.73
N SER A 202 0.62 -8.23 12.74
CA SER A 202 1.75 -8.11 13.68
C SER A 202 3.12 -8.32 13.01
N PRO A 203 3.50 -7.48 12.04
CA PRO A 203 4.84 -7.50 11.48
C PRO A 203 5.90 -7.09 12.53
N VAL A 204 7.04 -7.75 12.49
CA VAL A 204 8.25 -7.45 13.25
C VAL A 204 9.37 -7.15 12.27
N PHE A 205 9.90 -5.95 12.34
CA PHE A 205 10.99 -5.45 11.51
C PHE A 205 11.85 -4.43 12.25
N ASP A 206 13.07 -4.26 11.77
CA ASP A 206 13.97 -3.19 12.20
C ASP A 206 13.82 -1.96 11.29
N GLU A 207 13.57 -2.17 9.99
CA GLU A 207 13.58 -1.09 9.00
C GLU A 207 12.45 -1.18 7.97
N ILE A 208 11.94 -0.02 7.55
CA ILE A 208 11.03 0.12 6.40
C ILE A 208 11.56 1.21 5.48
N HIS A 209 11.71 0.90 4.19
CA HIS A 209 12.23 1.84 3.20
C HIS A 209 11.30 1.98 2.00
N LEU A 210 10.74 3.17 1.80
CA LEU A 210 10.05 3.56 0.58
C LEU A 210 11.03 4.36 -0.28
N THR A 211 11.65 3.69 -1.26
CA THR A 211 12.78 4.26 -2.01
C THR A 211 12.59 4.24 -3.53
N GLY A 212 11.38 3.96 -4.00
CA GLY A 212 11.01 3.99 -5.41
C GLY A 212 9.81 4.89 -5.67
N SER A 213 9.76 5.48 -6.87
CA SER A 213 8.64 6.31 -7.29
C SER A 213 7.34 5.53 -7.34
N GLY A 214 6.30 6.11 -6.75
CA GLY A 214 4.96 5.50 -6.69
C GLY A 214 4.84 4.38 -5.66
N SER A 215 5.88 4.09 -4.88
CA SER A 215 5.77 3.10 -3.80
C SER A 215 4.87 3.61 -2.67
N THR A 216 4.05 2.73 -2.12
CA THR A 216 3.11 3.12 -1.05
C THR A 216 3.20 2.24 0.20
N LEU A 217 2.97 2.87 1.37
CA LEU A 217 2.69 2.20 2.63
C LEU A 217 1.34 2.66 3.16
N TYR A 218 0.52 1.73 3.58
CA TYR A 218 -0.70 1.99 4.32
C TYR A 218 -0.69 1.14 5.60
N SER A 219 -0.79 1.79 6.76
CA SER A 219 -0.75 1.10 8.06
C SER A 219 -1.92 1.50 8.94
N GLU A 220 -2.70 0.51 9.38
CA GLU A 220 -3.74 0.64 10.40
C GLU A 220 -3.27 0.19 11.78
N ILE A 221 -2.05 -0.32 11.87
CA ILE A 221 -1.41 -0.72 13.12
C ILE A 221 -0.46 0.38 13.61
N ASP A 222 -0.12 0.31 14.89
CA ASP A 222 0.95 1.11 15.47
C ASP A 222 2.30 0.68 14.87
N LEU A 223 3.09 1.64 14.40
CA LEU A 223 4.45 1.43 13.93
C LEU A 223 5.40 2.19 14.84
N THR A 224 6.29 1.46 15.52
CA THR A 224 7.28 2.06 16.41
C THR A 224 8.68 1.75 15.92
N PHE A 225 9.42 2.80 15.59
CA PHE A 225 10.83 2.73 15.24
C PHE A 225 11.65 3.10 16.47
N ALA A 226 12.32 2.11 17.07
CA ALA A 226 13.20 2.33 18.20
C ALA A 226 14.51 3.01 17.77
N GLN A 227 15.33 3.43 18.74
CA GLN A 227 16.68 3.90 18.45
C GLN A 227 17.50 2.76 17.80
N GLY A 228 17.90 2.96 16.54
CA GLY A 228 18.56 1.94 15.71
C GLY A 228 17.67 1.30 14.64
N SER A 229 16.35 1.48 14.72
CA SER A 229 15.39 1.18 13.64
C SER A 229 15.29 2.37 12.69
N PHE A 230 14.98 2.12 11.41
CA PHE A 230 14.99 3.17 10.39
C PHE A 230 13.76 3.16 9.50
N PHE A 231 13.17 4.34 9.31
CA PHE A 231 12.15 4.58 8.30
C PHE A 231 12.74 5.45 7.19
N THR A 232 12.38 5.21 5.94
CA THR A 232 12.78 6.10 4.83
C THR A 232 11.60 6.36 3.91
N LEU A 233 11.37 7.63 3.59
CA LEU A 233 10.44 8.10 2.57
C LEU A 233 11.21 8.93 1.54
N ASP A 234 11.32 8.41 0.32
CA ASP A 234 12.04 9.06 -0.78
C ASP A 234 11.40 8.80 -2.15
N LYS A 235 11.89 9.51 -3.16
CA LYS A 235 11.56 9.43 -4.59
C LYS A 235 10.08 9.58 -4.89
N SER A 236 9.39 10.48 -4.20
CA SER A 236 7.95 10.70 -4.35
C SER A 236 7.10 9.49 -3.96
N ALA A 237 7.57 8.65 -3.04
CA ALA A 237 6.76 7.63 -2.41
C ALA A 237 5.71 8.23 -1.46
N SER A 238 4.74 7.42 -1.04
CA SER A 238 3.67 7.85 -0.12
C SER A 238 3.51 6.88 1.04
N ALA A 239 3.34 7.39 2.25
CA ALA A 239 3.00 6.59 3.42
C ALA A 239 1.81 7.20 4.16
N THR A 240 0.83 6.37 4.53
CA THR A 240 -0.36 6.78 5.26
C THR A 240 -0.47 6.00 6.57
N ASN A 241 -0.58 6.74 7.67
CA ASN A 241 -0.68 6.21 9.03
C ASN A 241 -2.10 6.40 9.59
N TYR A 242 -2.78 5.30 9.91
CA TYR A 242 -4.06 5.26 10.64
C TYR A 242 -3.91 4.77 12.11
N GLY A 243 -2.70 4.42 12.54
CA GLY A 243 -2.38 4.06 13.92
C GLY A 243 -1.51 5.10 14.63
N THR A 244 -0.72 4.66 15.58
CA THR A 244 0.33 5.46 16.22
C THR A 244 1.65 5.24 15.50
N PHE A 245 2.17 6.28 14.84
CA PHE A 245 3.47 6.26 14.20
C PHE A 245 4.51 6.92 15.12
N THR A 246 5.37 6.11 15.72
CA THR A 246 6.40 6.59 16.66
C THR A 246 7.78 6.50 16.03
N ILE A 247 8.46 7.65 15.92
CA ILE A 247 9.79 7.76 15.30
C ILE A 247 10.76 8.60 16.15
N PRO A 248 12.07 8.36 16.06
CA PRO A 248 13.07 9.14 16.79
C PRO A 248 13.10 10.62 16.38
N SER A 249 13.05 10.90 15.08
CA SER A 249 13.02 12.24 14.50
C SER A 249 12.17 12.27 13.24
N PHE A 250 11.72 13.45 12.83
CA PHE A 250 11.09 13.69 11.53
C PHE A 250 11.91 14.79 10.85
N ASP A 251 12.84 14.41 9.98
CA ASP A 251 13.78 15.34 9.33
C ASP A 251 14.28 14.81 7.98
N GLY A 252 15.20 15.55 7.35
CA GLY A 252 15.74 15.18 6.04
C GLY A 252 16.56 13.88 5.98
N THR A 253 16.81 13.21 7.10
CA THR A 253 17.51 11.92 7.13
C THR A 253 16.59 10.74 6.85
N ASN A 254 15.31 10.84 7.23
CA ASN A 254 14.31 9.78 7.06
C ASN A 254 13.12 10.20 6.18
N PHE A 255 12.81 11.49 6.09
CA PHE A 255 11.84 12.04 5.15
C PHE A 255 12.59 12.89 4.12
N ILE A 256 12.97 12.27 3.01
CA ILE A 256 13.83 12.89 1.98
C ILE A 256 12.95 13.55 0.91
N SER A 257 11.93 12.86 0.43
CA SER A 257 10.93 13.38 -0.49
C SER A 257 9.67 12.51 -0.54
N GLY A 258 8.55 13.05 -1.00
CA GLY A 258 7.28 12.34 -1.08
C GLY A 258 6.25 12.80 -0.06
N THR A 259 5.24 11.96 0.20
CA THR A 259 4.08 12.34 1.02
C THR A 259 3.96 11.44 2.23
N PHE A 260 3.96 12.02 3.43
CA PHE A 260 3.54 11.34 4.64
C PHE A 260 2.18 11.88 5.07
N SER A 261 1.18 11.01 5.20
CA SER A 261 -0.16 11.38 5.67
C SER A 261 -0.41 10.76 7.04
N ASN A 262 -0.52 11.61 8.05
CA ASN A 262 -0.92 11.21 9.38
C ASN A 262 -2.43 11.34 9.51
N GLN A 263 -3.15 10.24 9.67
CA GLN A 263 -4.60 10.20 9.88
C GLN A 263 -4.98 9.95 11.35
N ALA A 264 -3.99 9.61 12.19
CA ALA A 264 -4.19 9.29 13.59
C ALA A 264 -3.15 9.98 14.47
N THR A 265 -2.15 9.29 15.04
CA THR A 265 -1.17 9.94 15.92
C THR A 265 0.25 9.82 15.37
N LEU A 266 0.95 10.95 15.23
CA LEU A 266 2.37 11.01 14.93
C LEU A 266 3.15 11.40 16.20
N VAL A 267 4.02 10.52 16.68
CA VAL A 267 4.88 10.73 17.85
C VAL A 267 6.33 10.90 17.40
N VAL A 268 6.85 12.12 17.51
CA VAL A 268 8.24 12.43 17.17
C VAL A 268 9.04 12.64 18.46
N GLN A 269 9.92 11.70 18.78
CA GLN A 269 10.61 11.66 20.08
C GLN A 269 11.59 12.82 20.30
N SER A 270 12.16 13.37 19.23
CA SER A 270 12.98 14.58 19.29
C SER A 270 12.19 15.81 19.73
N GLY A 271 10.86 15.78 19.66
CA GLY A 271 9.97 16.92 19.89
C GLY A 271 9.95 17.93 18.74
N SER A 272 10.82 17.76 17.73
CA SER A 272 10.98 18.69 16.61
C SER A 272 10.64 18.03 15.29
N ILE A 273 9.82 18.71 14.49
CA ILE A 273 9.47 18.29 13.13
C ILE A 273 10.14 19.22 12.12
N GLU A 274 10.94 18.65 11.22
CA GLU A 274 11.48 19.34 10.04
C GLU A 274 10.87 18.74 8.77
N VAL A 275 9.93 19.46 8.16
CA VAL A 275 9.37 19.09 6.86
C VAL A 275 10.27 19.70 5.79
N VAL A 276 11.25 18.94 5.29
CA VAL A 276 12.22 19.44 4.29
C VAL A 276 11.60 19.67 2.92
N SER A 277 12.28 20.44 2.06
CA SER A 277 11.86 20.66 0.67
C SER A 277 11.70 19.34 -0.07
N GLY A 278 10.57 19.15 -0.76
CA GLY A 278 10.23 17.91 -1.46
C GLY A 278 9.40 16.93 -0.63
N VAL A 279 9.21 17.18 0.67
CA VAL A 279 8.30 16.43 1.54
C VAL A 279 6.98 17.17 1.67
N THR A 280 5.87 16.42 1.60
CA THR A 280 4.53 16.87 1.96
C THR A 280 4.06 16.11 3.19
N LEU A 281 3.78 16.81 4.28
CA LEU A 281 3.10 16.29 5.46
C LEU A 281 1.61 16.62 5.36
N VAL A 282 0.77 15.61 5.19
CA VAL A 282 -0.69 15.74 5.31
C VAL A 282 -1.07 15.43 6.76
N GLU A 283 -1.32 16.47 7.55
CA GLU A 283 -1.66 16.35 8.96
C GLU A 283 -3.19 16.35 9.13
N ASP A 284 -3.73 15.13 9.15
CA ASP A 284 -5.12 14.82 9.43
C ASP A 284 -5.25 14.10 10.80
N GLY A 285 -4.20 14.05 11.60
CA GLY A 285 -4.18 13.38 12.87
C GLY A 285 -4.02 14.37 14.01
N GLN A 286 -3.14 14.00 14.92
CA GLN A 286 -2.58 14.83 15.96
C GLN A 286 -1.08 14.55 16.12
N PHE A 287 -0.33 15.56 16.56
CA PHE A 287 1.04 15.39 17.05
C PHE A 287 1.07 14.98 18.53
N GLY A 288 1.55 13.77 18.81
CA GLY A 288 1.55 13.22 20.17
C GLY A 288 0.15 13.16 20.78
N ALA A 289 0.06 13.14 22.11
CA ALA A 289 -1.21 13.01 22.82
C ALA A 289 -1.99 14.34 22.97
N THR A 290 -1.37 15.47 22.65
CA THR A 290 -1.88 16.82 22.92
C THR A 290 -1.95 17.70 21.67
N ASP A 291 -1.72 17.12 20.50
CA ASP A 291 -1.63 17.83 19.22
C ASP A 291 -0.61 19.00 19.24
N THR A 292 0.56 18.70 19.81
CA THR A 292 1.61 19.69 20.07
C THR A 292 2.98 19.16 19.65
N VAL A 293 3.80 20.04 19.08
CA VAL A 293 5.24 19.82 18.88
C VAL A 293 6.04 20.88 19.63
N ASP A 294 7.29 20.59 19.97
CA ASP A 294 8.15 21.57 20.61
C ASP A 294 8.59 22.64 19.60
N GLN A 295 9.10 22.20 18.45
CA GLN A 295 9.55 23.05 17.36
C GLN A 295 9.12 22.49 16.01
N MET A 296 8.87 23.38 15.06
CA MET A 296 8.59 23.00 13.67
C MET A 296 9.35 23.88 12.70
N THR A 297 10.02 23.25 11.72
CA THR A 297 10.62 23.92 10.57
C THR A 297 9.98 23.38 9.30
N VAL A 298 9.45 24.27 8.46
CA VAL A 298 8.78 23.93 7.21
C VAL A 298 9.58 24.48 6.04
N GLY A 299 10.25 23.60 5.32
CA GLY A 299 10.85 23.83 4.00
C GLY A 299 10.11 23.15 2.84
N GLY A 300 9.23 22.18 3.13
CA GLY A 300 8.31 21.53 2.21
C GLY A 300 6.87 22.01 2.39
N ILE A 301 5.90 21.10 2.30
CA ILE A 301 4.47 21.43 2.42
C ILE A 301 3.89 20.75 3.66
N VAL A 302 3.18 21.50 4.50
CA VAL A 302 2.27 20.93 5.51
C VAL A 302 0.85 21.31 5.11
N THR A 303 -0.05 20.34 5.07
CA THR A 303 -1.42 20.53 4.59
C THR A 303 -2.38 19.59 5.32
N HIS A 304 -3.67 19.73 5.07
CA HIS A 304 -4.69 18.77 5.48
C HIS A 304 -5.54 18.30 4.28
N THR A 305 -6.30 17.22 4.45
CA THR A 305 -7.21 16.71 3.43
C THR A 305 -8.38 17.67 3.18
N HIS A 306 -8.78 17.78 1.91
CA HIS A 306 -9.92 18.58 1.47
C HIS A 306 -11.21 18.18 2.22
N ARG A 307 -12.00 19.18 2.63
CA ARG A 307 -13.23 19.04 3.45
C ARG A 307 -13.01 18.49 4.87
N ARG A 308 -11.76 18.42 5.36
CA ARG A 308 -11.52 18.10 6.77
C ARG A 308 -12.06 19.21 7.66
N MET A 309 -12.94 18.83 8.58
CA MET A 309 -13.59 19.79 9.49
C MET A 309 -12.61 20.52 10.39
N ALA A 310 -11.61 19.81 10.93
CA ALA A 310 -10.65 20.39 11.86
C ALA A 310 -9.65 21.36 11.19
N GLY A 311 -9.64 21.43 9.85
CA GLY A 311 -8.66 22.21 9.10
C GLY A 311 -7.21 21.76 9.36
N LEU A 312 -6.27 22.66 9.08
CA LEU A 312 -4.89 22.54 9.53
C LEU A 312 -4.77 23.16 10.93
N SER A 313 -4.72 22.31 11.96
CA SER A 313 -4.66 22.74 13.35
C SER A 313 -3.61 21.91 14.09
N PHE A 314 -2.76 22.58 14.85
CA PHE A 314 -1.79 22.01 15.80
C PHE A 314 -1.14 23.14 16.61
N SER A 315 -0.47 22.80 17.70
CA SER A 315 0.27 23.76 18.53
C SER A 315 1.79 23.58 18.41
N VAL A 316 2.52 24.68 18.35
CA VAL A 316 3.99 24.70 18.45
C VAL A 316 4.37 25.44 19.72
N ASN A 317 5.00 24.75 20.67
CA ASN A 317 5.27 25.32 22.00
C ASN A 317 6.33 26.44 21.95
N ASN A 318 7.36 26.26 21.12
CA ASN A 318 8.46 27.19 20.99
C ASN A 318 8.44 27.89 19.63
N THR A 319 9.23 27.40 18.67
CA THR A 319 9.48 28.11 17.40
C THR A 319 8.86 27.37 16.23
N LEU A 320 8.05 28.09 15.46
CA LEU A 320 7.63 27.72 14.11
C LEU A 320 8.43 28.55 13.10
N THR A 321 9.21 27.88 12.25
CA THR A 321 9.98 28.51 11.17
C THR A 321 9.44 28.05 9.82
N ILE A 322 9.05 28.99 8.96
CA ILE A 322 8.70 28.70 7.56
C ILE A 322 9.84 29.23 6.69
N GLN A 323 10.54 28.32 6.00
CA GLN A 323 11.64 28.64 5.10
C GLN A 323 11.10 29.17 3.76
N SER A 324 11.97 29.69 2.89
CA SER A 324 11.56 30.30 1.61
C SER A 324 10.84 29.36 0.65
N THR A 325 11.03 28.05 0.79
CA THR A 325 10.34 27.00 0.02
C THR A 325 9.17 26.38 0.78
N GLY A 326 9.02 26.72 2.07
CA GLY A 326 8.04 26.14 2.97
C GLY A 326 6.65 26.72 2.80
N VAL A 327 5.63 25.87 2.89
CA VAL A 327 4.23 26.27 2.80
C VAL A 327 3.41 25.53 3.85
N LEU A 328 2.66 26.27 4.66
CA LEU A 328 1.47 25.74 5.35
C LEU A 328 0.30 25.96 4.40
N ASP A 329 -0.10 24.91 3.69
CA ASP A 329 -1.08 24.95 2.61
C ASP A 329 -2.46 24.55 3.13
N ALA A 330 -3.34 25.55 3.25
CA ALA A 330 -4.77 25.36 3.46
C ALA A 330 -5.58 25.84 2.24
N ASP A 331 -4.93 26.15 1.12
CA ASP A 331 -5.58 26.70 -0.06
C ASP A 331 -6.52 25.65 -0.68
N ALA A 332 -7.74 26.09 -1.00
CA ALA A 332 -8.79 25.27 -1.61
C ALA A 332 -9.12 23.96 -0.85
N ARG A 333 -8.78 23.86 0.45
CA ARG A 333 -9.13 22.71 1.29
C ARG A 333 -10.53 22.78 1.88
N GLY A 334 -11.21 23.91 1.67
CA GLY A 334 -12.59 24.16 2.06
C GLY A 334 -13.65 23.36 1.28
N TRP A 335 -14.93 23.48 1.68
CA TRP A 335 -16.10 22.98 0.95
C TRP A 335 -16.17 23.47 -0.50
N GLY A 336 -16.59 22.59 -1.41
CA GLY A 336 -16.72 22.89 -2.83
C GLY A 336 -17.90 23.81 -3.16
N GLY A 337 -17.75 24.65 -4.18
CA GLY A 337 -18.88 25.39 -4.75
C GLY A 337 -19.84 24.52 -5.58
N GLY A 338 -20.99 25.07 -5.95
CA GLY A 338 -21.95 24.39 -6.82
C GLY A 338 -21.34 23.99 -8.17
N ASN A 339 -21.63 22.77 -8.62
CA ASN A 339 -21.01 22.09 -9.77
C ASN A 339 -19.47 21.95 -9.69
N GLY A 340 -18.86 22.25 -8.55
CA GLY A 340 -17.42 22.12 -8.34
C GLY A 340 -17.00 20.69 -7.99
N ASN A 341 -15.81 20.30 -8.49
CA ASN A 341 -14.93 19.23 -7.98
C ASN A 341 -15.60 17.99 -7.33
N GLY A 342 -16.57 17.38 -8.01
CA GLY A 342 -17.22 16.14 -7.57
C GLY A 342 -18.26 16.28 -6.45
N SER A 343 -18.82 17.47 -6.23
CA SER A 343 -19.92 17.69 -5.28
C SER A 343 -21.15 16.84 -5.63
N PRO A 344 -21.76 16.11 -4.66
CA PRO A 344 -22.99 15.34 -4.88
C PRO A 344 -24.25 16.24 -4.94
N PHE A 345 -24.13 17.55 -4.68
CA PHE A 345 -25.26 18.47 -4.51
C PHE A 345 -25.56 19.33 -5.76
N GLY A 346 -25.01 18.94 -6.91
CA GLY A 346 -25.26 19.61 -8.19
C GLY A 346 -24.91 21.09 -8.12
N LEU A 347 -25.86 21.96 -8.51
CA LEU A 347 -25.67 23.42 -8.56
C LEU A 347 -25.54 24.11 -7.19
N SER A 348 -25.69 23.37 -6.10
CA SER A 348 -25.65 23.92 -4.74
C SER A 348 -24.23 23.86 -4.18
N GLY A 349 -23.79 24.93 -3.52
CA GLY A 349 -22.54 24.90 -2.76
C GLY A 349 -22.59 23.86 -1.66
N GLU A 350 -21.46 23.27 -1.30
CA GLU A 350 -21.35 22.39 -0.13
C GLU A 350 -21.33 23.22 1.16
N THR A 351 -22.03 22.72 2.17
CA THR A 351 -22.01 23.26 3.53
C THR A 351 -22.20 22.12 4.54
N TYR A 352 -22.28 22.43 5.84
CA TYR A 352 -22.53 21.43 6.87
C TYR A 352 -23.98 20.94 6.92
N ASN A 353 -24.16 19.67 7.25
CA ASN A 353 -25.46 19.16 7.70
C ASN A 353 -25.81 19.75 9.08
N SER A 354 -27.10 19.73 9.44
CA SER A 354 -27.60 20.29 10.71
C SER A 354 -27.04 19.62 11.96
N SER A 355 -26.36 18.48 11.81
CA SER A 355 -25.78 17.69 12.91
C SER A 355 -24.27 17.89 13.03
N PHE A 356 -23.63 18.67 12.15
CA PHE A 356 -22.18 18.87 12.07
C PHE A 356 -21.36 17.58 11.99
N THR A 357 -21.91 16.55 11.33
CA THR A 357 -21.23 15.26 11.15
C THR A 357 -20.90 14.95 9.69
N GLY A 358 -21.20 15.88 8.78
CA GLY A 358 -20.95 15.68 7.35
C GLY A 358 -21.50 16.83 6.50
N SER A 359 -21.40 16.65 5.18
CA SER A 359 -21.81 17.64 4.18
C SER A 359 -23.32 17.63 3.91
N ALA A 360 -23.87 18.78 3.57
CA ALA A 360 -25.20 18.97 3.02
C ALA A 360 -25.18 19.96 1.85
N ALA A 361 -26.28 19.98 1.08
CA ALA A 361 -26.52 21.03 0.10
C ALA A 361 -26.71 22.37 0.83
N GLY A 362 -25.85 23.33 0.52
CA GLY A 362 -26.01 24.73 0.92
C GLY A 362 -26.93 25.48 -0.02
N SER A 363 -26.64 26.75 -0.25
CA SER A 363 -27.46 27.62 -1.08
C SER A 363 -27.53 27.13 -2.53
N GLY A 364 -28.69 27.30 -3.16
CA GLY A 364 -28.98 26.74 -4.49
C GLY A 364 -28.54 27.65 -5.64
N SER A 365 -28.23 27.04 -6.79
CA SER A 365 -27.94 27.67 -8.09
C SER A 365 -26.83 28.75 -8.08
N ALA A 366 -25.64 28.35 -8.53
CA ALA A 366 -24.46 29.23 -8.64
C ALA A 366 -23.91 29.77 -7.30
N SER A 367 -24.34 29.18 -6.18
CA SER A 367 -23.82 29.48 -4.86
C SER A 367 -22.41 28.95 -4.64
N GLY A 368 -21.55 29.79 -4.06
CA GLY A 368 -20.23 29.35 -3.55
C GLY A 368 -20.37 28.39 -2.37
N GLY A 369 -19.34 27.57 -2.13
CA GLY A 369 -19.22 26.80 -0.89
C GLY A 369 -19.03 27.74 0.30
N SER A 370 -19.54 27.38 1.47
CA SER A 370 -19.50 28.27 2.64
C SER A 370 -19.18 27.56 3.94
N TYR A 371 -18.42 28.25 4.78
CA TYR A 371 -18.22 27.92 6.18
C TYR A 371 -18.93 28.94 7.08
N GLY A 372 -20.26 28.88 7.12
CA GLY A 372 -21.06 29.70 8.04
C GLY A 372 -21.32 31.15 7.58
N GLY A 373 -20.78 31.54 6.41
CA GLY A 373 -21.07 32.80 5.71
C GLY A 373 -21.91 32.63 4.44
N GLU A 374 -22.26 33.72 3.75
CA GLU A 374 -22.92 33.67 2.44
C GLU A 374 -21.93 33.30 1.34
N GLY A 375 -22.05 32.10 0.77
CA GLY A 375 -21.50 31.81 -0.57
C GLY A 375 -22.34 32.55 -1.62
N GLY A 376 -21.72 33.18 -2.62
CA GLY A 376 -22.44 34.11 -3.50
C GLY A 376 -23.64 33.48 -4.24
N GLY A 377 -24.87 33.76 -3.83
CA GLY A 377 -26.11 33.24 -4.42
C GLY A 377 -27.16 32.86 -3.36
N SER A 378 -28.42 33.22 -3.63
CA SER A 378 -29.62 33.21 -2.74
C SER A 378 -29.63 32.23 -1.54
N ALA A 379 -29.67 32.82 -0.34
CA ALA A 379 -29.78 32.25 1.01
C ALA A 379 -28.44 32.06 1.76
N ALA A 380 -28.46 32.30 3.08
CA ALA A 380 -27.32 32.12 3.98
C ALA A 380 -27.34 30.73 4.62
N SER A 381 -26.16 30.11 4.78
CA SER A 381 -26.01 28.97 5.68
C SER A 381 -26.17 29.41 7.13
N ALA A 382 -26.61 28.51 8.02
CA ALA A 382 -26.71 28.82 9.44
C ALA A 382 -25.31 29.15 10.01
N PRO A 383 -25.18 30.20 10.86
CA PRO A 383 -23.93 30.48 11.55
C PRO A 383 -23.58 29.35 12.53
N TYR A 384 -22.30 29.02 12.68
CA TYR A 384 -21.83 28.02 13.62
C TYR A 384 -20.44 28.38 14.17
N GLY A 385 -20.11 27.83 15.35
CA GLY A 385 -18.84 28.07 16.03
C GLY A 385 -18.74 29.42 16.75
N ARG A 386 -17.65 29.60 17.51
CA ARG A 386 -17.24 30.90 18.05
C ARG A 386 -16.13 31.46 17.15
N ILE A 387 -16.00 32.78 17.05
CA ILE A 387 -15.00 33.42 16.16
C ILE A 387 -13.55 33.07 16.55
N GLU A 388 -13.33 32.70 17.82
CA GLU A 388 -12.05 32.27 18.37
C GLU A 388 -11.67 30.82 18.04
N ASP A 389 -12.60 30.01 17.55
CA ASP A 389 -12.36 28.60 17.21
C ASP A 389 -12.17 28.47 15.69
N ALA A 390 -10.94 28.67 15.20
CA ALA A 390 -10.58 28.51 13.78
C ALA A 390 -10.81 27.08 13.24
N ILE A 391 -11.10 26.13 14.14
CA ILE A 391 -11.42 24.72 13.89
C ILE A 391 -12.85 24.57 13.32
N TYR A 392 -13.65 25.65 13.29
CA TYR A 392 -15.01 25.69 12.76
C TYR A 392 -15.26 26.86 11.79
N LEU A 393 -14.25 27.31 11.05
CA LEU A 393 -14.37 28.35 10.01
C LEU A 393 -13.96 27.87 8.63
#